data_AF-A0A3D1ESU9-F1
#
_entry.id   AF-A0A3D1ESU9-F1
#
_cell.length_a   1.000
_cell.length_b   1.000
_cell.length_c   1.000
_cell.angle_alpha   90.00
_cell.angle_beta   90.00
_cell.angle_gamma   90.00
#
_symmetry.space_group_name_H-M   'P 1'
#
loop_
_entity.id
_entity.type
_entity.pdbx_description
1 polymer ?
#
loop_
_entity_poly.entity_id
_entity_poly.type
_entity_poly.pdbx_seq_one_letter_code
_entity_poly.pdbx_strand_id
1 'polypeptide(L)'
;MNVHFTLPTLTFATTLSALACTVSVHAQEAESESASESSTTMLITPPGRVELPNDEVPPMEIVDQPVEDILYRIGELTGKTILPVGNIGSKKFTVITHRPMQRSKALDLIFRALVLNDIGTIEREDVILIGDLDDIAKLRQQPVLTADDDVML
;
A
#
# COMPACT_ATOMS: atom_id res chain seq x y z
N MET A 1 9.86 -33.93 37.55
CA MET A 1 8.72 -34.43 36.76
C MET A 1 9.12 -34.30 35.29
N ASN A 2 9.57 -35.39 34.69
CA ASN A 2 10.00 -35.41 33.29
C ASN A 2 8.80 -35.79 32.43
N VAL A 3 8.39 -34.90 31.53
CA VAL A 3 7.36 -35.18 30.53
C VAL A 3 8.04 -35.16 29.15
N HIS A 4 8.29 -36.37 28.65
CA HIS A 4 8.67 -36.62 27.26
C HIS A 4 7.45 -36.39 26.38
N PHE A 5 7.54 -35.46 25.43
CA PHE A 5 6.51 -35.21 24.42
C PHE A 5 7.08 -35.63 23.06
N THR A 6 6.55 -36.72 22.51
CA THR A 6 6.96 -37.30 21.23
C THR A 6 5.96 -36.90 20.15
N LEU A 7 6.44 -36.32 19.05
CA LEU A 7 5.64 -35.95 17.87
C LEU A 7 5.96 -36.91 16.72
N PRO A 8 4.97 -37.52 16.04
CA PRO A 8 5.21 -38.34 14.87
C PRO A 8 5.36 -37.49 13.60
N THR A 9 6.39 -37.82 12.82
CA THR A 9 6.71 -37.36 11.48
C THR A 9 5.68 -37.87 10.46
N LEU A 10 5.11 -36.98 9.65
CA LEU A 10 4.30 -37.34 8.48
C LEU A 10 4.95 -36.79 7.20
N THR A 11 5.51 -37.73 6.43
CA THR A 11 6.07 -37.58 5.11
C THR A 11 4.95 -37.65 4.08
N PHE A 12 4.88 -36.71 3.13
CA PHE A 12 4.10 -36.87 1.90
C PHE A 12 4.97 -36.55 0.69
N ALA A 13 5.01 -37.50 -0.23
CA ALA A 13 5.84 -37.51 -1.42
C ALA A 13 5.05 -37.09 -2.67
N THR A 14 5.77 -36.46 -3.59
CA THR A 14 5.66 -36.53 -5.07
C THR A 14 4.36 -36.11 -5.76
N THR A 15 4.47 -35.19 -6.72
CA THR A 15 4.51 -35.55 -8.16
C THR A 15 5.05 -34.39 -9.02
N LEU A 16 5.81 -34.80 -10.02
CA LEU A 16 6.61 -34.06 -11.00
C LEU A 16 5.80 -33.98 -12.30
N SER A 17 5.77 -32.82 -12.97
CA SER A 17 5.43 -32.76 -14.40
C SER A 17 6.22 -31.65 -15.07
N ALA A 18 6.77 -31.95 -16.25
CA ALA A 18 7.77 -31.18 -16.99
C ALA A 18 7.33 -30.89 -18.44
N LEU A 19 8.11 -30.03 -19.13
CA LEU A 19 8.17 -29.73 -20.58
C LEU A 19 7.09 -28.78 -21.15
N ALA A 20 7.35 -27.84 -22.08
CA ALA A 20 8.51 -27.51 -22.92
C ALA A 20 8.38 -26.08 -23.56
N CYS A 21 9.53 -25.48 -23.95
CA CYS A 21 9.89 -24.54 -25.05
C CYS A 21 8.83 -23.62 -25.73
N THR A 22 9.10 -22.36 -26.11
CA THR A 22 9.98 -21.89 -27.22
C THR A 22 10.26 -20.36 -27.23
N VAL A 23 11.31 -19.95 -27.96
CA VAL A 23 11.94 -18.62 -28.15
C VAL A 23 11.41 -17.76 -29.31
N SER A 24 11.60 -16.42 -29.28
CA SER A 24 11.88 -15.43 -30.38
C SER A 24 11.81 -14.00 -29.79
N VAL A 25 12.82 -13.11 -29.73
CA VAL A 25 13.74 -12.42 -30.67
C VAL A 25 13.11 -11.31 -31.54
N HIS A 26 13.21 -10.06 -31.03
CA HIS A 26 13.76 -8.80 -31.59
C HIS A 26 13.04 -7.91 -32.64
N ALA A 27 13.17 -6.59 -32.36
CA ALA A 27 13.04 -5.35 -33.18
C ALA A 27 11.61 -4.89 -33.58
N GLN A 28 11.06 -3.74 -33.16
CA GLN A 28 11.50 -2.32 -33.10
C GLN A 28 11.49 -1.60 -34.45
N GLU A 29 10.46 -0.77 -34.66
CA GLU A 29 10.54 0.43 -35.50
C GLU A 29 9.55 1.47 -34.93
N ALA A 30 10.10 2.59 -34.49
CA ALA A 30 9.38 3.75 -34.00
C ALA A 30 9.78 4.93 -34.90
N GLU A 31 8.79 5.48 -35.59
CA GLU A 31 8.93 6.76 -36.29
C GLU A 31 8.41 7.89 -35.39
N SER A 32 9.33 8.84 -35.19
CA SER A 32 9.15 10.29 -35.36
C SER A 32 8.12 11.05 -34.51
N GLU A 33 8.67 11.74 -33.51
CA GLU A 33 8.62 13.20 -33.32
C GLU A 33 7.27 13.94 -33.39
N SER A 34 6.85 14.55 -32.28
CA SER A 34 6.83 16.03 -32.21
C SER A 34 6.49 16.52 -30.80
N ALA A 35 7.15 17.61 -30.44
CA ALA A 35 7.04 18.30 -29.18
C ALA A 35 5.68 18.97 -28.97
N SER A 36 5.25 19.04 -27.71
CA SER A 36 4.43 20.16 -27.24
C SER A 36 4.76 20.41 -25.77
N GLU A 37 5.47 21.51 -25.53
CA GLU A 37 5.65 22.08 -24.20
C GLU A 37 4.27 22.47 -23.65
N SER A 38 3.89 21.90 -22.52
CA SER A 38 2.76 22.42 -21.75
C SER A 38 3.05 22.23 -20.27
N SER A 39 3.14 23.36 -19.58
CA SER A 39 3.46 23.55 -18.17
C SER A 39 3.14 22.35 -17.27
N THR A 40 4.18 21.67 -16.81
CA THR A 40 4.07 20.60 -15.80
C THR A 40 3.70 21.21 -14.44
N THR A 41 2.41 21.47 -14.24
CA THR A 41 1.84 21.25 -12.91
C THR A 41 2.05 19.77 -12.63
N MET A 42 2.95 19.44 -11.70
CA MET A 42 3.20 18.06 -11.28
C MET A 42 1.93 17.48 -10.65
N LEU A 43 1.04 16.95 -11.47
CA LEU A 43 0.11 15.93 -11.02
C LEU A 43 0.96 14.69 -10.77
N ILE A 44 1.33 14.48 -9.51
CA ILE A 44 1.91 13.22 -9.05
C ILE A 44 0.85 12.16 -9.32
N THR A 45 0.92 11.52 -10.49
CA THR A 45 0.13 10.33 -10.76
C THR A 45 0.65 9.27 -9.79
N PRO A 46 -0.18 8.72 -8.88
CA PRO A 46 0.30 7.72 -7.95
C PRO A 46 0.87 6.55 -8.77
N PRO A 47 2.00 5.95 -8.34
CA PRO A 47 2.44 4.71 -8.94
C PRO A 47 1.27 3.73 -8.88
N GLY A 48 0.93 3.14 -10.03
CA GLY A 48 -0.15 2.16 -10.11
C GLY A 48 0.03 1.08 -9.05
N ARG A 49 -1.10 0.53 -8.59
CA ARG A 49 -1.13 -0.50 -7.54
C ARG A 49 -0.13 -1.63 -7.81
N VAL A 50 0.66 -2.00 -6.80
CA VAL A 50 1.63 -3.10 -6.92
C VAL A 50 0.90 -4.43 -7.10
N GLU A 51 1.25 -5.15 -8.17
CA GLU A 51 0.79 -6.51 -8.42
C GLU A 51 1.47 -7.48 -7.45
N LEU A 52 0.65 -8.21 -6.67
CA LEU A 52 1.12 -9.19 -5.70
C LEU A 52 0.68 -10.60 -6.15
N PRO A 53 1.55 -11.62 -6.09
CA PRO A 53 1.15 -12.99 -6.32
C PRO A 53 0.01 -13.38 -5.38
N ASN A 54 -1.10 -13.87 -5.94
CA ASN A 54 -2.29 -14.26 -5.20
C ASN A 54 -2.88 -13.19 -4.26
N ASP A 55 -2.58 -11.90 -4.48
CA ASP A 55 -2.99 -10.81 -3.60
C ASP A 55 -2.48 -10.93 -2.15
N GLU A 56 -1.33 -11.59 -1.97
CA GLU A 56 -0.71 -11.78 -0.66
C GLU A 56 0.43 -10.79 -0.43
N VAL A 57 0.35 -10.09 0.70
CA VAL A 57 1.41 -9.23 1.21
C VAL A 57 2.40 -10.10 2.00
N PRO A 58 3.71 -10.01 1.72
CA PRO A 58 4.72 -10.75 2.47
C PRO A 58 4.77 -10.31 3.94
N PRO A 59 5.42 -11.10 4.82
CA PRO A 59 5.72 -10.70 6.18
C PRO A 59 6.34 -9.30 6.24
N MET A 60 5.81 -8.46 7.13
CA MET A 60 6.27 -7.10 7.38
C MET A 60 6.97 -7.05 8.74
N GLU A 61 8.17 -6.49 8.76
CA GLU A 61 8.92 -6.20 9.98
C GLU A 61 9.30 -4.72 9.97
N ILE A 62 8.38 -3.90 10.47
CA ILE A 62 8.57 -2.46 10.64
C ILE A 62 8.73 -2.23 12.12
N VAL A 63 9.92 -1.80 12.54
CA VAL A 63 10.26 -1.61 13.95
C VAL A 63 10.84 -0.22 14.13
N ASP A 64 10.18 0.58 14.96
CA ASP A 64 10.62 1.94 15.34
C ASP A 64 10.89 2.86 14.13
N GLN A 65 10.17 2.64 13.01
CA GLN A 65 10.34 3.42 11.78
C GLN A 65 9.44 4.68 11.79
N PRO A 66 9.85 5.76 11.11
CA PRO A 66 8.99 6.93 10.92
C PRO A 66 7.74 6.55 10.12
N VAL A 67 6.66 7.31 10.34
CA VAL A 67 5.39 7.10 9.62
C VAL A 67 5.54 7.25 8.10
N GLU A 68 6.50 8.04 7.63
CA GLU A 68 6.72 8.27 6.20
C GLU A 68 6.93 6.96 5.42
N ASP A 69 7.66 5.99 5.98
CA ASP A 69 7.94 4.72 5.32
C ASP A 69 6.67 3.89 5.10
N ILE A 70 5.75 3.94 6.06
CA ILE A 70 4.47 3.22 5.93
C ILE A 70 3.52 3.92 4.95
N LEU A 71 3.63 5.24 4.77
CA LEU A 71 2.82 5.97 3.78
C LEU A 71 3.07 5.46 2.36
N TYR A 72 4.34 5.32 1.98
CA TYR A 72 4.70 4.76 0.66
C TYR A 72 4.12 3.36 0.47
N ARG A 73 4.22 2.52 1.50
CA ARG A 73 3.68 1.16 1.45
C ARG A 73 2.17 1.13 1.31
N ILE A 74 1.44 2.04 1.96
CA ILE A 74 -0.02 2.16 1.78
C ILE A 74 -0.33 2.55 0.34
N GLY A 75 0.41 3.51 -0.23
CA GLY A 75 0.29 3.90 -1.63
C GLY A 75 0.49 2.72 -2.59
N GLU A 76 1.56 1.93 -2.39
CA GLU A 76 1.84 0.72 -3.18
C GLU A 76 0.71 -0.31 -3.12
N LEU A 77 0.19 -0.58 -1.92
CA LEU A 77 -0.82 -1.62 -1.71
C LEU A 77 -2.21 -1.21 -2.22
N THR A 78 -2.53 0.08 -2.13
CA THR A 78 -3.85 0.63 -2.51
C THR A 78 -3.89 1.12 -3.95
N GLY A 79 -2.76 1.59 -4.49
CA GLY A 79 -2.69 2.31 -5.76
C GLY A 79 -3.27 3.73 -5.69
N LYS A 80 -3.52 4.26 -4.49
CA LYS A 80 -4.12 5.59 -4.27
C LYS A 80 -3.05 6.62 -3.95
N THR A 81 -3.37 7.88 -4.20
CA THR A 81 -2.53 9.01 -3.78
C THR A 81 -2.61 9.19 -2.27
N ILE A 82 -1.47 9.29 -1.60
CA ILE A 82 -1.40 9.55 -0.17
C ILE A 82 -1.18 11.05 0.05
N LEU A 83 -2.08 11.69 0.80
CA LEU A 83 -1.96 13.10 1.18
C LEU A 83 -1.75 13.22 2.69
N PRO A 84 -0.50 13.38 3.15
CA PRO A 84 -0.23 13.67 4.55
C PRO A 84 -0.74 15.08 4.91
N VAL A 85 -1.40 15.21 6.06
CA VAL A 85 -1.85 16.49 6.62
C VAL A 85 -1.22 16.70 8.00
N GLY A 86 -0.75 17.92 8.25
CA GLY A 86 -0.05 18.26 9.49
C GLY A 86 1.35 17.64 9.60
N ASN A 87 1.88 17.58 10.82
CA ASN A 87 3.22 17.07 11.11
C ASN A 87 3.16 15.67 11.75
N ILE A 88 3.06 14.63 10.91
CA ILE A 88 2.98 13.23 11.37
C ILE A 88 4.30 12.45 11.23
N GLY A 89 5.29 12.99 10.51
CA GLY A 89 6.53 12.27 10.18
C GLY A 89 7.39 11.91 11.38
N SER A 90 7.25 12.64 12.50
CA SER A 90 7.98 12.38 13.75
C SER A 90 7.40 11.24 14.58
N LYS A 91 6.15 10.83 14.31
CA LYS A 91 5.55 9.68 15.00
C LYS A 91 6.21 8.41 14.49
N LYS A 92 6.46 7.49 15.41
CA LYS A 92 7.06 6.20 15.10
C LYS A 92 6.02 5.10 15.13
N PHE A 93 6.28 4.06 14.36
CA PHE A 93 5.33 2.99 14.18
C PHE A 93 6.04 1.63 14.19
N THR A 94 5.35 0.62 14.72
CA THR A 94 5.83 -0.75 14.75
C THR A 94 4.73 -1.70 14.32
N VAL A 95 4.98 -2.48 13.28
CA VAL A 95 4.12 -3.61 12.85
C VAL A 95 5.01 -4.79 12.49
N ILE A 96 4.76 -5.90 13.15
CA ILE A 96 5.49 -7.15 12.94
C ILE A 96 4.48 -8.23 12.58
N THR A 97 4.69 -8.89 11.45
CA THR A 97 3.88 -10.00 10.97
C THR A 97 4.81 -11.10 10.46
N HIS A 98 4.55 -12.35 10.85
CA HIS A 98 5.44 -13.49 10.53
C HIS A 98 4.98 -14.34 9.35
N ARG A 99 3.75 -14.13 8.86
CA ARG A 99 3.16 -14.92 7.78
C ARG A 99 2.66 -13.99 6.68
N PRO A 100 2.77 -14.42 5.41
CA PRO A 100 2.05 -13.77 4.32
C PRO A 100 0.55 -13.69 4.67
N MET A 101 -0.09 -12.61 4.21
CA MET A 101 -1.51 -12.41 4.44
C MET A 101 -2.16 -11.68 3.28
N GLN A 102 -3.48 -11.86 3.14
CA GLN A 102 -4.26 -11.12 2.17
C GLN A 102 -4.06 -9.61 2.34
N ARG A 103 -3.93 -8.90 1.22
CA ARG A 103 -3.74 -7.45 1.18
C ARG A 103 -4.77 -6.67 1.99
N SER A 104 -6.05 -7.04 1.94
CA SER A 104 -7.11 -6.43 2.74
C SER A 104 -6.81 -6.50 4.24
N LYS A 105 -6.34 -7.66 4.72
CA LYS A 105 -5.97 -7.87 6.12
C LYS A 105 -4.71 -7.13 6.52
N ALA A 106 -3.73 -7.06 5.62
CA ALA A 106 -2.52 -6.26 5.85
C ALA A 106 -2.86 -4.77 6.01
N LEU A 107 -3.69 -4.23 5.11
CA LEU A 107 -4.16 -2.84 5.17
C LEU A 107 -4.96 -2.55 6.45
N ASP A 108 -5.87 -3.44 6.85
CA ASP A 108 -6.63 -3.31 8.11
C ASP A 108 -5.69 -3.25 9.33
N LEU A 109 -4.66 -4.09 9.38
CA LEU A 109 -3.66 -4.04 10.44
C LEU A 109 -2.86 -2.73 10.44
N ILE A 110 -2.43 -2.27 9.26
CA ILE A 110 -1.71 -1.01 9.10
C ILE A 110 -2.57 0.15 9.61
N PHE A 111 -3.82 0.26 9.16
CA PHE A 111 -4.71 1.34 9.57
C PHE A 111 -5.05 1.29 11.06
N ARG A 112 -5.27 0.11 11.64
CA ARG A 112 -5.48 -0.01 13.09
C ARG A 112 -4.28 0.47 13.87
N ALA A 113 -3.08 0.07 13.45
CA ALA A 113 -1.87 0.49 14.14
C ALA A 113 -1.64 2.00 13.99
N LEU A 114 -2.03 2.63 12.87
CA LEU A 114 -1.96 4.09 12.72
C LEU A 114 -2.86 4.77 13.76
N VAL A 115 -4.10 4.30 13.91
CA VAL A 115 -5.04 4.83 14.91
C VAL A 115 -4.50 4.66 16.33
N LEU A 116 -3.84 3.54 16.65
CA LEU A 116 -3.20 3.32 17.95
C LEU A 116 -2.04 4.29 18.24
N ASN A 117 -1.51 4.96 17.22
CA ASN A 117 -0.45 5.99 17.34
C ASN A 117 -1.00 7.41 17.11
N ASP A 118 -2.30 7.62 17.35
CA ASP A 118 -2.99 8.91 17.16
C ASP A 118 -2.87 9.45 15.72
N ILE A 119 -2.91 8.55 14.73
CA ILE A 119 -2.92 8.91 13.31
C ILE A 119 -4.24 8.46 12.69
N GLY A 120 -5.00 9.42 12.18
CA GLY A 120 -6.26 9.18 11.49
C GLY A 120 -6.05 9.02 9.98
N THR A 121 -6.97 8.29 9.34
CA THR A 121 -7.03 8.16 7.89
C THR A 121 -8.43 8.41 7.34
N ILE A 122 -8.53 9.04 6.17
CA ILE A 122 -9.77 9.20 5.42
C ILE A 122 -9.56 8.64 4.03
N GLU A 123 -10.29 7.59 3.71
CA GLU A 123 -10.31 7.04 2.36
C GLU A 123 -11.33 7.77 1.48
N ARG A 124 -10.89 8.16 0.29
CA ARG A 124 -11.71 8.65 -0.83
C ARG A 124 -11.49 7.72 -2.03
N GLU A 125 -12.11 8.04 -3.15
CA GLU A 125 -12.01 7.24 -4.38
C GLU A 125 -10.55 7.09 -4.83
N ASP A 126 -9.86 8.20 -5.08
CA ASP A 126 -8.47 8.20 -5.60
C ASP A 126 -7.40 8.58 -4.58
N VAL A 127 -7.81 9.03 -3.39
CA VAL A 127 -6.93 9.66 -2.40
C VAL A 127 -7.16 9.10 -1.01
N ILE A 128 -6.08 8.98 -0.23
CA ILE A 128 -6.12 8.71 1.21
C ILE A 128 -5.46 9.88 1.94
N LEU A 129 -6.25 10.59 2.75
CA LEU A 129 -5.72 11.62 3.64
C LEU A 129 -5.23 10.94 4.92
N ILE A 130 -4.04 11.28 5.38
CA ILE A 130 -3.43 10.71 6.58
C ILE A 130 -2.88 11.84 7.44
N GLY A 131 -3.22 11.88 8.73
CA GLY A 131 -2.85 13.00 9.59
C GLY A 131 -3.02 12.68 11.06
N ASP A 132 -2.84 13.69 11.91
CA ASP A 132 -3.18 13.54 13.32
C ASP A 132 -4.67 13.16 13.48
N LEU A 133 -4.96 12.28 14.43
CA LEU A 133 -6.30 11.74 14.62
C LEU A 133 -7.35 12.84 14.84
N ASP A 134 -7.00 13.89 15.59
CA ASP A 134 -7.91 15.00 15.90
C ASP A 134 -8.20 15.86 14.67
N ASP A 135 -7.17 16.15 13.87
CA ASP A 135 -7.33 16.96 12.66
C ASP A 135 -8.11 16.21 11.59
N ILE A 136 -7.84 14.92 11.45
CA ILE A 136 -8.60 14.03 10.57
C ILE A 136 -10.06 13.93 11.02
N ALA A 137 -10.34 13.87 12.33
CA ALA A 137 -11.71 13.86 12.83
C ALA A 137 -12.49 15.14 12.43
N LYS A 138 -11.84 16.31 12.43
CA LYS A 138 -12.42 17.57 11.95
C LYS A 138 -12.68 17.53 10.44
N LEU A 139 -11.69 17.08 9.66
CA LEU A 139 -11.80 17.00 8.20
C LEU A 139 -12.92 16.06 7.72
N ARG A 140 -13.26 15.01 8.49
CA ARG A 140 -14.39 14.14 8.17
C ARG A 140 -15.75 14.84 8.22
N GLN A 141 -15.88 15.94 8.97
CA GLN A 141 -17.12 16.71 9.10
C GLN A 141 -17.31 17.70 7.95
N GLN A 142 -16.25 17.98 7.19
CA GLN A 142 -16.29 18.91 6.08
C GLN A 142 -16.84 18.22 4.83
N PRO A 143 -17.78 18.86 4.08
CA PRO A 143 -18.24 18.32 2.82
C PRO A 143 -17.07 18.21 1.83
N VAL A 144 -17.06 17.11 1.08
CA VAL A 144 -16.12 16.93 -0.03
C VAL A 144 -16.66 17.72 -1.21
N LEU A 145 -15.88 18.70 -1.67
CA LEU A 145 -16.19 19.44 -2.88
C LEU A 145 -15.64 18.68 -4.08
N THR A 146 -16.50 18.49 -5.07
CA THR A 146 -16.20 17.94 -6.39
C THR A 146 -16.04 19.08 -7.40
N ALA A 147 -15.47 18.78 -8.56
CA ALA A 147 -15.26 19.79 -9.61
C ALA A 147 -16.58 20.41 -10.12
N ASP A 148 -17.68 19.69 -9.95
CA ASP A 148 -19.02 20.10 -10.38
C ASP A 148 -19.76 20.94 -9.31
N ASP A 149 -19.21 21.06 -8.10
CA ASP A 149 -19.84 21.85 -7.03
C ASP A 149 -19.60 23.35 -7.23
N ASP A 150 -20.68 24.13 -7.27
CA ASP A 150 -20.61 25.59 -7.41
C ASP A 150 -20.24 26.25 -6.08
N VAL A 151 -19.06 26.87 -6.03
CA VAL A 151 -18.49 27.52 -4.84
C VAL A 151 -18.58 29.05 -4.89
N MET A 152 -19.27 29.64 -5.87
CA MET A 152 -19.37 31.09 -6.07
C MET A 152 -20.79 31.65 -5.83
N LEU A 153 -21.36 31.40 -4.66
CA LEU A 153 -22.60 32.08 -4.20
C LEU A 153 -22.32 33.45 -3.59
#